data_AF-A0A941PHP3-F1
#
_entry.id   AF-A0A941PHP3-F1
#
_cell.length_a   1.000
_cell.length_b   1.000
_cell.length_c   1.000
_cell.angle_alpha   90.00
_cell.angle_beta   90.00
_cell.angle_gamma   90.00
#
_symmetry.space_group_name_H-M   'P 1'
#
loop_
_entity.id
_entity.type
_entity.pdbx_description
1 polymer ?
#
loop_
_entity_poly.entity_id
_entity_poly.type
_entity_poly.pdbx_seq_one_letter_code
_entity_poly.pdbx_strand_id
1 'polypeptide(L)'
;MVVRWLIVGVVLWAIVAAAFRFAGQLVFTPGSGVTWLFMLLPLIIFALTFVLIKLVGVGPSDRAEAASVFAVPGLFFGIYIINNFTTVFPNLDPQLGSTFGALMFACFAATIISGIVSSRLQQLEK
;
A
#
# COMPACT_ATOMS: atom_id res chain seq x y z
N MET A 1 12.05 17.70 -1.67
CA MET A 1 10.81 17.23 -2.35
C MET A 1 10.38 15.84 -1.89
N VAL A 2 11.33 14.93 -1.63
CA VAL A 2 11.11 13.56 -1.14
C VAL A 2 10.35 13.46 0.20
N VAL A 3 10.59 14.35 1.16
CA VAL A 3 9.89 14.34 2.47
C VAL A 3 8.37 14.49 2.34
N ARG A 4 7.87 15.20 1.31
CA ARG A 4 6.42 15.33 1.07
C ARG A 4 5.78 13.97 0.74
N TRP A 5 6.53 13.07 0.10
CA TRP A 5 6.09 11.70 -0.22
C TRP A 5 5.96 10.82 1.01
N LEU A 6 6.78 11.08 2.03
CA LEU A 6 6.68 10.40 3.32
C LEU A 6 5.33 10.73 3.98
N ILE A 7 4.93 12.01 4.00
CA ILE A 7 3.64 12.44 4.55
C ILE A 7 2.48 11.81 3.77
N VAL A 8 2.54 11.84 2.43
CA VAL A 8 1.50 11.25 1.58
C VAL A 8 1.38 9.74 1.80
N GLY A 9 2.52 9.05 1.96
CA GLY A 9 2.59 7.64 2.34
C GLY A 9 1.93 7.38 3.69
N VAL A 10 2.29 8.13 4.73
CA VAL A 10 1.69 8.02 6.07
C VAL A 10 0.18 8.21 6.02
N VAL A 11 -0.31 9.26 5.33
CA VAL A 11 -1.74 9.54 5.23
C VAL A 11 -2.48 8.42 4.51
N LEU A 12 -1.97 7.96 3.36
CA LEU A 12 -2.62 6.89 2.61
C LEU A 12 -2.63 5.58 3.41
N TRP A 13 -1.52 5.22 4.06
CA TRP A 13 -1.45 4.04 4.91
C TRP A 13 -2.38 4.12 6.12
N ALA A 14 -2.50 5.30 6.75
CA ALA A 14 -3.44 5.52 7.84
C ALA A 14 -4.90 5.35 7.37
N ILE A 15 -5.23 5.83 6.16
CA ILE A 15 -6.57 5.66 5.57
C ILE A 15 -6.85 4.17 5.30
N VAL A 16 -5.91 3.43 4.72
CA VAL A 16 -6.07 1.99 4.45
C VAL A 16 -6.21 1.22 5.77
N ALA A 17 -5.36 1.49 6.75
CA ALA A 17 -5.47 0.86 8.07
C ALA A 17 -6.81 1.18 8.75
N ALA A 18 -7.27 2.43 8.69
CA ALA A 18 -8.60 2.80 9.18
C ALA A 18 -9.72 2.06 8.43
N ALA A 19 -9.61 1.88 7.12
CA ALA A 19 -10.58 1.12 6.34
C ALA A 19 -10.66 -0.35 6.82
N PHE A 20 -9.53 -1.00 7.08
CA PHE A 20 -9.51 -2.34 7.70
C PHE A 20 -10.09 -2.35 9.12
N ARG A 21 -9.82 -1.31 9.91
CA ARG A 21 -10.33 -1.17 11.29
C ARG A 21 -11.84 -1.03 11.40
N PHE A 22 -12.44 -0.28 10.48
CA PHE A 22 -13.86 0.09 10.58
C PHE A 22 -14.76 -0.69 9.61
N ALA A 23 -14.23 -1.08 8.45
CA ALA A 23 -14.99 -1.76 7.40
C ALA A 23 -14.41 -3.11 6.98
N GLY A 24 -13.25 -3.51 7.52
CA GLY A 24 -12.55 -4.72 7.08
C GLY A 24 -13.35 -6.01 7.28
N GLN A 25 -14.23 -6.09 8.28
CA GLN A 25 -15.10 -7.25 8.50
C GLN A 25 -16.09 -7.51 7.36
N LEU A 26 -16.32 -6.53 6.49
CA LEU A 26 -17.21 -6.66 5.33
C LEU A 26 -16.50 -7.28 4.11
N VAL A 27 -15.18 -7.17 4.03
CA VAL A 27 -14.40 -7.49 2.82
C VAL A 27 -13.24 -8.47 3.07
N PHE A 28 -12.64 -8.42 4.25
CA PHE A 28 -11.51 -9.25 4.66
C PHE A 28 -12.00 -10.40 5.55
N THR A 29 -12.79 -11.27 4.94
CA THR A 29 -13.35 -12.47 5.56
C THR A 29 -12.67 -13.73 5.03
N PRO A 30 -12.59 -14.81 5.84
CA PRO A 30 -12.00 -16.06 5.40
C PRO A 30 -12.64 -16.60 4.11
N GLY A 31 -11.81 -17.15 3.21
CA GLY A 31 -12.26 -17.65 1.92
C GLY A 31 -12.27 -16.57 0.84
N SER A 32 -13.44 -16.29 0.26
CA SER A 32 -13.56 -15.47 -0.95
C SER A 32 -13.13 -14.01 -0.74
N GLY A 33 -13.40 -13.42 0.42
CA GLY A 33 -13.04 -12.03 0.73
C GLY A 33 -11.54 -11.77 0.62
N VAL A 34 -10.74 -12.60 1.32
CA VAL A 34 -9.27 -12.59 1.20
C VAL A 34 -8.83 -12.77 -0.25
N THR A 35 -9.36 -13.76 -0.97
CA THR A 35 -8.98 -14.05 -2.36
C THR A 35 -9.20 -12.84 -3.27
N TRP A 36 -10.36 -12.18 -3.17
CA TRP A 36 -10.64 -10.97 -3.95
C TRP A 36 -9.71 -9.82 -3.60
N LEU A 37 -9.40 -9.62 -2.31
CA LEU A 37 -8.48 -8.57 -1.89
C LEU A 37 -7.05 -8.81 -2.40
N PHE A 38 -6.57 -10.04 -2.42
CA PHE A 38 -5.26 -10.37 -3.00
C PHE A 38 -5.19 -10.09 -4.51
N MET A 39 -6.28 -10.32 -5.24
CA MET A 39 -6.33 -10.06 -6.67
C MET A 39 -6.45 -8.57 -6.99
N LEU A 40 -7.25 -7.82 -6.22
CA LEU A 40 -7.63 -6.46 -6.57
C LEU A 40 -6.79 -5.40 -5.85
N LEU A 41 -6.54 -5.54 -4.54
CA LEU A 41 -5.98 -4.46 -3.75
C LEU A 41 -4.56 -4.08 -4.19
N PRO A 42 -3.62 -5.01 -4.48
CA PRO A 42 -2.32 -4.65 -5.03
C PRO A 42 -2.43 -3.90 -6.36
N LEU A 43 -3.35 -4.29 -7.25
CA LEU A 43 -3.57 -3.61 -8.52
C LEU A 43 -4.14 -2.20 -8.34
N ILE A 44 -5.07 -2.03 -7.40
CA ILE A 44 -5.63 -0.72 -7.03
C ILE A 44 -4.52 0.18 -6.48
N ILE A 45 -3.70 -0.33 -5.56
CA ILE A 45 -2.58 0.42 -4.97
C ILE A 45 -1.53 0.76 -6.03
N PHE A 46 -1.24 -0.16 -6.96
CA PHE A 46 -0.37 0.11 -8.11
C PHE A 46 -0.89 1.30 -8.93
N ALA A 47 -2.16 1.25 -9.35
CA ALA A 47 -2.78 2.27 -10.18
C ALA A 47 -2.88 3.62 -9.46
N LEU A 48 -3.27 3.61 -8.18
CA LEU A 48 -3.36 4.80 -7.34
C LEU A 48 -1.98 5.46 -7.19
N THR A 49 -0.95 4.68 -6.88
CA THR A 49 0.43 5.16 -6.77
C THR A 49 0.91 5.75 -8.10
N PHE A 50 0.58 5.08 -9.21
CA PHE A 50 0.99 5.52 -10.55
C PHE A 50 0.39 6.90 -10.88
N VAL A 51 -0.92 7.05 -10.63
CA VAL A 51 -1.66 8.29 -10.84
C VAL A 51 -1.14 9.39 -9.91
N LEU A 52 -0.94 9.12 -8.62
CA LEU A 52 -0.44 10.11 -7.66
C LEU A 52 0.95 10.62 -8.06
N ILE A 53 1.87 9.74 -8.46
CA ILE A 53 3.21 10.13 -8.92
C ILE A 53 3.14 11.05 -10.15
N LYS A 54 2.22 10.77 -11.09
CA LYS A 54 2.01 11.63 -12.26
C LYS A 54 1.36 12.97 -11.91
N LEU A 55 0.31 12.97 -11.09
CA LEU A 55 -0.42 14.19 -10.71
C LEU A 55 0.42 15.17 -9.90
N VAL A 56 1.30 14.66 -9.03
CA VAL A 56 2.18 15.49 -8.20
C VAL A 56 3.42 15.97 -8.96
N GLY A 57 3.61 15.51 -10.21
CA GLY A 57 4.66 16.02 -11.09
C GLY A 57 6.07 15.58 -10.70
N VAL A 58 6.25 14.37 -10.16
CA VAL A 58 7.59 13.85 -9.83
C VAL A 58 8.41 13.67 -11.11
N GLY A 59 9.62 14.20 -11.10
CA GLY A 59 10.60 14.02 -12.17
C GLY A 59 10.84 12.53 -12.45
N PRO A 60 10.97 12.08 -13.72
CA PRO A 60 11.08 10.67 -14.06
C PRO A 60 12.20 9.92 -13.33
N SER A 61 13.33 10.60 -13.05
CA SER A 61 14.47 10.05 -12.32
C SER A 61 14.15 9.73 -10.85
N ASP A 62 13.19 10.43 -10.25
CA ASP A 62 12.97 10.42 -8.81
C ASP A 62 11.76 9.58 -8.41
N ARG A 63 11.03 9.01 -9.39
CA ARG A 63 9.76 8.29 -9.15
C ARG A 63 9.92 7.00 -8.36
N ALA A 64 10.98 6.25 -8.64
CA ALA A 64 11.27 5.02 -7.90
C ALA A 64 11.65 5.33 -6.44
N GLU A 65 12.43 6.40 -6.22
CA GLU A 65 12.77 6.88 -4.88
C GLU A 65 11.51 7.38 -4.15
N ALA A 66 10.69 8.19 -4.80
CA ALA A 66 9.44 8.71 -4.24
C ALA A 66 8.47 7.59 -3.83
N ALA A 67 8.29 6.57 -4.69
CA ALA A 67 7.46 5.41 -4.39
C ALA A 67 8.02 4.58 -3.21
N SER A 68 9.34 4.44 -3.13
CA SER A 68 10.00 3.74 -2.02
C SER A 68 9.80 4.50 -0.71
N VAL A 69 10.01 5.82 -0.70
CA VAL A 69 9.82 6.68 0.47
C VAL A 69 8.36 6.72 0.90
N PHE A 70 7.41 6.61 -0.04
CA PHE A 70 6.00 6.46 0.26
C PHE A 70 5.69 5.13 0.97
N ALA A 71 6.35 4.02 0.59
CA ALA A 71 6.12 2.70 1.18
C ALA A 71 6.77 2.52 2.57
N VAL A 72 7.93 3.16 2.81
CA VAL A 72 8.75 2.98 4.02
C VAL A 72 7.99 3.19 5.34
N PRO A 73 7.21 4.27 5.54
CA PRO A 73 6.45 4.44 6.78
C PRO A 73 5.46 3.30 7.02
N GLY A 74 4.75 2.87 5.97
CA GLY A 74 3.83 1.75 6.05
C GLY A 74 4.56 0.45 6.40
N LEU A 75 5.77 0.22 5.88
CA LEU A 75 6.59 -0.94 6.26
C LEU A 75 6.94 -0.91 7.76
N PHE A 76 7.32 0.26 8.30
CA PHE A 76 7.63 0.42 9.72
C PHE A 76 6.40 0.21 10.62
N PHE A 77 5.30 0.92 10.35
CA PHE A 77 4.07 0.77 11.13
C PHE A 77 3.43 -0.61 10.94
N GLY A 78 3.61 -1.19 9.75
CA GLY A 78 3.14 -2.53 9.40
C GLY A 78 3.69 -3.61 10.31
N ILE A 79 4.95 -3.49 10.76
CA ILE A 79 5.55 -4.42 11.74
C ILE A 79 4.75 -4.40 13.04
N TYR A 80 4.44 -3.20 13.56
CA TYR A 80 3.65 -3.07 14.78
C TYR A 80 2.23 -3.64 14.60
N ILE A 81 1.59 -3.32 13.47
CA ILE A 81 0.24 -3.79 13.14
C ILE A 81 0.18 -5.31 13.02
N ILE A 82 1.14 -5.95 12.35
CA ILE A 82 1.19 -7.41 12.23
C ILE A 82 1.39 -8.05 13.61
N ASN A 83 2.33 -7.55 14.41
CA ASN A 83 2.61 -8.11 15.74
C ASN A 83 1.44 -7.94 16.72
N ASN A 84 0.66 -6.87 16.56
CA ASN A 84 -0.46 -6.54 17.45
C ASN A 84 -1.81 -6.62 16.71
N PHE A 85 -1.93 -7.55 15.76
CA PHE A 85 -3.06 -7.59 14.82
C PHE A 85 -4.42 -7.59 15.51
N THR A 86 -4.62 -8.39 16.55
CA THR A 86 -5.90 -8.47 17.28
C THR A 86 -6.21 -7.21 18.10
N THR A 87 -5.18 -6.53 18.60
CA THR A 87 -5.32 -5.26 19.31
C THR A 87 -5.67 -4.13 18.35
N VAL A 88 -5.01 -4.08 17.19
CA VAL A 88 -5.22 -3.05 16.18
C VAL A 88 -6.52 -3.27 15.42
N PHE A 89 -6.85 -4.51 15.06
CA PHE A 89 -8.05 -4.89 14.31
C PHE A 89 -8.91 -5.92 15.06
N PRO A 90 -9.52 -5.54 16.20
CA PRO A 90 -10.36 -6.45 16.99
C PRO A 90 -11.65 -6.85 16.26
N ASN A 91 -11.98 -6.16 15.16
CA ASN A 91 -13.12 -6.45 14.29
C ASN A 91 -12.84 -7.56 13.26
N LEU A 92 -11.59 -7.99 13.10
CA LEU A 92 -11.19 -8.99 12.11
C LEU A 92 -10.96 -10.35 12.78
N ASP A 93 -11.09 -11.42 11.99
CA ASP A 93 -10.78 -12.77 12.45
C ASP A 93 -9.29 -12.86 12.87
N PRO A 94 -8.98 -13.23 14.12
CA PRO A 94 -7.60 -13.33 14.62
C PRO A 94 -6.69 -14.23 13.78
N GLN A 95 -7.25 -15.22 13.08
CA GLN A 95 -6.50 -16.17 12.26
C GLN A 95 -5.97 -15.53 10.97
N LEU A 96 -6.50 -14.37 10.56
CA LEU A 96 -6.10 -13.68 9.33
C LEU A 96 -4.86 -12.79 9.50
N GLY A 97 -4.22 -12.74 10.67
CA GLY A 97 -3.08 -11.85 10.91
C GLY A 97 -1.91 -12.06 9.94
N SER A 98 -1.53 -13.32 9.68
CA SER A 98 -0.48 -13.65 8.71
C SER A 98 -0.89 -13.32 7.28
N THR A 99 -2.15 -13.59 6.93
CA THR A 99 -2.76 -13.26 5.64
C THR A 99 -2.77 -11.76 5.39
N PHE A 100 -3.10 -10.95 6.41
CA PHE A 100 -3.06 -9.50 6.34
C PHE A 100 -1.63 -9.01 6.08
N GLY A 101 -0.65 -9.56 6.79
CA GLY A 101 0.76 -9.25 6.57
C GLY A 101 1.20 -9.52 5.13
N ALA A 102 0.83 -10.68 4.57
CA ALA A 102 1.13 -11.01 3.19
C ALA A 102 0.46 -10.06 2.18
N LEU A 103 -0.82 -9.71 2.39
CA LEU A 103 -1.54 -8.75 1.54
C LEU A 103 -0.88 -7.36 1.59
N MET A 104 -0.47 -6.94 2.78
CA MET A 104 0.21 -5.67 2.99
C MET A 104 1.55 -5.62 2.24
N PHE A 105 2.36 -6.69 2.29
CA PHE A 105 3.59 -6.80 1.51
C PHE A 105 3.35 -6.79 0.00
N ALA A 106 2.28 -7.45 -0.49
CA ALA A 106 1.90 -7.38 -1.89
C ALA A 106 1.58 -5.93 -2.32
N CYS A 107 0.90 -5.15 -1.46
CA CYS A 107 0.60 -3.75 -1.73
C CYS A 107 1.86 -2.85 -1.70
N PHE A 108 2.82 -3.12 -0.81
CA PHE A 108 4.13 -2.44 -0.82
C PHE A 108 4.91 -2.73 -2.10
N ALA A 109 4.98 -3.99 -2.52
CA ALA A 109 5.62 -4.38 -3.77
C ALA A 109 4.96 -3.66 -4.96
N ALA A 110 3.63 -3.66 -5.03
CA ALA A 110 2.87 -2.95 -6.05
C ALA A 110 3.17 -1.44 -6.10
N THR A 111 3.29 -0.79 -4.94
CA THR A 111 3.66 0.62 -4.83
C THR A 111 5.05 0.87 -5.44
N ILE A 112 6.05 0.06 -5.07
CA ILE A 112 7.43 0.20 -5.55
C ILE A 112 7.51 -0.05 -7.06
N ILE A 113 6.87 -1.13 -7.54
CA ILE A 113 6.81 -1.46 -8.97
C ILE A 113 6.15 -0.32 -9.74
N SER A 114 5.09 0.29 -9.21
CA SER A 114 4.42 1.45 -9.82
C SER A 114 5.38 2.62 -10.03
N GLY A 115 6.21 2.95 -9.03
CA GLY A 115 7.25 3.96 -9.16
C GLY A 115 8.29 3.63 -10.24
N ILE A 116 8.75 2.38 -10.30
CA ILE A 116 9.71 1.90 -11.31
C ILE A 116 9.12 1.98 -12.71
N VAL A 117 7.90 1.47 -12.91
CA VAL A 117 7.19 1.48 -14.20
C VAL A 117 6.96 2.92 -14.65
N SER A 118 6.52 3.80 -13.74
CA SER A 118 6.33 5.22 -14.04
C SER A 118 7.62 5.94 -14.41
N SER A 119 8.77 5.54 -13.84
CA SER A 119 10.09 6.05 -14.22
C SER A 119 10.50 5.61 -15.63
N ARG A 120 10.35 4.31 -15.94
CA ARG A 120 10.80 3.70 -17.20
C ARG A 120 9.94 4.04 -18.41
N LEU A 121 8.61 4.03 -18.27
CA LEU A 121 7.71 4.35 -19.39
C LEU A 121 7.99 5.73 -19.97
N GLN A 122 8.29 6.71 -19.14
CA GLN A 122 8.54 8.07 -19.62
C GLN A 122 9.95 8.26 -20.21
N GLN A 123 10.88 7.33 -19.95
CA GLN A 123 12.16 7.29 -20.68
C GLN A 123 11.98 6.79 -22.11
N LEU A 124 10.94 5.99 -22.38
CA LEU A 124 10.62 5.47 -23.72
C LEU A 124 9.82 6.47 -24.58
N GLU A 125 9.16 7.45 -23.96
CA GLU A 125 8.41 8.52 -24.63
C GLU A 125 9.29 9.72 -25.04
N LYS A 126 10.58 9.71 -24.71
CA LYS A 126 11.57 10.73 -25.08
C LYS A 126 12.42 10.26 -26.25
#